data_AF-A0A2E6DEZ3-F1
#
_entry.id   AF-A0A2E6DEZ3-F1
#
_cell.length_a   1.000
_cell.length_b   1.000
_cell.length_c   1.000
_cell.angle_alpha   90.00
_cell.angle_beta   90.00
_cell.angle_gamma   90.00
#
_symmetry.space_group_name_H-M   'P 1'
#
loop_
_entity.id
_entity.type
_entity.pdbx_description
1 polymer ?
#
loop_
_entity_poly.entity_id
_entity_poly.type
_entity_poly.pdbx_seq_one_letter_code
_entity_poly.pdbx_strand_id
1 'polypeptide(L)' 'MKLNVGDVLFEPLSQNIGAITKIFEHPDGKIVKIRWRMDGHLPHDTEHVYKKVMRCIKSGEYELTPKSLSEPTTRTIP' A
#
# COMPACT_ATOMS: atom_id res chain seq x y z
N MET A 1 12.80 -3.96 4.15
CA MET A 1 12.28 -3.27 2.94
C MET A 1 12.28 -1.76 3.20
N LYS A 2 12.80 -0.93 2.28
CA LYS A 2 12.70 0.54 2.40
C LYS A 2 11.33 0.96 1.88
N LEU A 3 10.45 1.44 2.76
CA LEU A 3 9.10 1.93 2.42
C LEU A 3 9.14 3.44 2.19
N ASN A 4 8.52 3.91 1.12
CA ASN A 4 8.37 5.32 0.80
C ASN A 4 6.90 5.70 0.66
N VAL A 5 6.61 6.99 0.90
CA VAL A 5 5.29 7.54 0.57
C VAL A 5 5.06 7.45 -0.95
N GLY A 6 3.86 6.99 -1.33
CA GLY A 6 3.51 6.72 -2.72
C GLY A 6 3.86 5.31 -3.20
N ASP A 7 4.49 4.48 -2.37
CA ASP A 7 4.62 3.06 -2.69
C ASP A 7 3.26 2.37 -2.62
N VAL A 8 3.08 1.41 -3.53
CA VAL A 8 1.87 0.64 -3.67
C VAL A 8 2.15 -0.78 -3.20
N LEU A 9 1.33 -1.24 -2.25
CA LEU A 9 1.36 -2.58 -1.69
C LEU A 9 0.24 -3.38 -2.34
N PHE A 10 0.58 -4.53 -2.90
CA PHE A 10 -0.39 -5.48 -3.43
C PHE A 10 -0.53 -6.66 -2.47
N GLU A 11 -1.78 -7.04 -2.18
CA GLU A 11 -2.13 -8.19 -1.36
C GLU A 11 -2.74 -9.29 -2.25
N PRO A 12 -1.99 -10.37 -2.58
CA PRO A 12 -2.41 -11.35 -3.58
C PRO A 12 -3.69 -12.13 -3.24
N LEU A 13 -3.97 -12.41 -1.96
CA LEU A 13 -5.11 -13.24 -1.53
C LEU A 13 -6.44 -12.50 -1.56
N SER A 14 -6.45 -11.17 -1.59
CA SER A 14 -7.66 -10.37 -1.83
C SER A 14 -7.62 -9.59 -3.12
N GLN A 15 -6.52 -9.67 -3.87
CA GLN A 15 -6.25 -8.85 -5.04
C GLN A 15 -6.42 -7.34 -4.74
N ASN A 16 -6.17 -6.92 -3.49
CA ASN A 16 -6.35 -5.54 -3.08
C ASN A 16 -5.07 -4.74 -3.18
N ILE A 17 -5.24 -3.44 -3.38
CA ILE A 17 -4.15 -2.49 -3.53
C ILE A 17 -4.22 -1.44 -2.40
N GLY A 18 -3.12 -1.29 -1.68
CA GLY A 18 -2.94 -0.32 -0.60
C GLY A 18 -1.84 0.69 -0.94
N ALA A 19 -2.15 1.99 -0.90
CA ALA A 19 -1.16 3.04 -1.14
C ALA A 19 -0.61 3.60 0.19
N ILE A 20 0.70 3.70 0.33
CA ILE A 20 1.32 4.37 1.49
C ILE A 20 1.12 5.88 1.33
N THR A 21 0.37 6.47 2.26
CA THR A 21 0.04 7.90 2.21
C THR A 21 0.92 8.74 3.12
N LYS A 22 1.36 8.18 4.24
CA LYS A 22 2.26 8.85 5.21
C LYS A 22 3.11 7.83 5.94
N ILE A 23 4.32 8.24 6.32
CA ILE A 23 5.20 7.50 7.20
C ILE A 23 5.60 8.47 8.32
N PHE A 24 5.49 8.03 9.56
CA PHE A 24 5.90 8.78 10.74
C PHE A 24 7.00 8.01 11.46
N GLU A 25 8.05 8.72 11.88
CA GLU A 25 9.07 8.16 12.78
C GLU A 25 8.51 8.14 14.20
N HIS A 26 8.69 7.03 14.92
CA HIS A 26 8.23 6.81 16.28
C HIS A 26 9.40 6.23 17.11
N PRO A 27 9.51 6.50 18.42
CA PRO A 27 10.58 5.94 19.24
C PRO A 27 10.71 4.40 19.14
N ASP A 28 9.58 3.71 18.99
CA ASP A 28 9.52 2.25 18.86
C ASP A 28 9.58 1.74 17.40
N GLY A 29 9.81 2.61 16.40
CA GLY A 29 9.92 2.22 14.99
C GLY A 29 9.25 3.20 14.03
N LYS A 30 8.51 2.68 13.04
CA LYS A 30 7.84 3.51 12.03
C LYS A 30 6.34 3.22 11.99
N ILE A 31 5.54 4.28 11.99
CA ILE A 31 4.09 4.19 11.78
C ILE A 31 3.82 4.47 10.30
N VAL A 32 3.22 3.51 9.59
CA VAL A 32 2.90 3.62 8.16
C VAL A 32 1.40 3.74 7.98
N LYS A 33 0.93 4.83 7.37
CA LYS A 33 -0.48 5.03 7.05
C LYS A 33 -0.78 4.58 5.64
N ILE A 34 -1.51 3.47 5.51
CA ILE A 34 -1.89 2.86 4.24
C ILE A 34 -3.36 3.20 3.94
N ARG A 35 -3.65 3.66 2.72
CA ARG A 35 -5.01 3.79 2.19
C ARG A 35 -5.31 2.55 1.36
N TRP A 36 -6.09 1.63 1.93
CA TRP A 36 -6.62 0.46 1.24
C TRP A 36 -7.77 0.88 0.32
N ARG A 37 -7.68 0.50 -0.97
CA ARG A 37 -8.82 0.53 -1.88
C ARG A 37 -9.36 -0.90 -1.96
N MET A 38 -10.58 -1.08 -1.51
CA MET A 38 -11.32 -2.33 -1.66
C MET A 38 -12.37 -2.07 -2.74
N ASP A 39 -12.43 -2.93 -3.76
CA ASP A 39 -13.50 -2.85 -4.76
C ASP A 39 -14.82 -3.31 -4.13
N GLY A 40 -15.86 -2.47 -4.21
CA GLY A 40 -17.21 -2.76 -3.69
C GLY A 40 -17.60 -2.01 -2.42
N HIS A 41 -18.63 -2.51 -1.71
CA HIS A 41 -19.03 -1.98 -0.40
C HIS A 41 -17.95 -2.31 0.64
N LEU A 42 -17.64 -1.35 1.52
CA LEU A 42 -16.86 -1.62 2.73
C LEU A 42 -17.47 -2.84 3.43
N PRO A 43 -16.70 -3.92 3.64
CA PRO A 43 -17.24 -5.09 4.30
C PRO A 43 -17.72 -4.67 5.69
N HIS A 44 -18.92 -5.12 6.04
CA HIS A 44 -19.51 -4.86 7.35
C HIS A 44 -18.62 -5.33 8.50
N ASP A 45 -17.76 -6.33 8.24
CA ASP A 45 -16.78 -6.84 9.19
C ASP A 45 -15.39 -6.21 8.96
N THR A 46 -15.20 -5.05 9.57
CA THR A 46 -13.92 -4.32 9.57
C THR A 46 -12.82 -5.02 10.36
N GLU A 47 -13.19 -5.88 11.33
CA GLU A 47 -12.25 -6.65 12.13
C GLU A 47 -11.59 -7.77 11.32
N HIS A 48 -12.37 -8.47 10.49
CA HIS A 48 -11.85 -9.48 9.59
C HIS A 48 -10.85 -8.90 8.58
N VAL A 49 -11.16 -7.73 7.99
CA VAL A 49 -10.25 -7.02 7.08
C VAL A 49 -8.98 -6.62 7.80
N TYR A 50 -9.07 -6.06 9.01
CA TYR A 50 -7.90 -5.70 9.79
C TYR A 50 -7.01 -6.91 10.09
N LYS A 51 -7.59 -8.03 10.52
CA LYS A 51 -6.85 -9.28 10.78
C LYS A 51 -6.17 -9.81 9.51
N LYS A 52 -6.82 -9.72 8.36
CA LYS A 52 -6.24 -10.12 7.07
C LYS A 52 -5.05 -9.23 6.70
N VAL A 53 -5.21 -7.91 6.77
CA VAL A 53 -4.12 -6.94 6.52
C VAL A 53 -2.93 -7.22 7.43
N MET A 54 -3.16 -7.40 8.74
CA MET A 54 -2.10 -7.67 9.72
C MET A 54 -1.39 -9.00 9.47
N ARG A 55 -2.12 -10.04 9.04
CA ARG A 55 -1.53 -11.33 8.66
C ARG A 55 -0.56 -11.13 7.50
N CYS A 56 -1.01 -10.51 6.42
CA CYS A 56 -0.17 -10.27 5.24
C CYS A 56 1.07 -9.42 5.59
N ILE A 57 0.97 -8.50 6.58
CA ILE A 57 2.13 -7.68 7.02
C ILE A 57 3.15 -8.58 7.70
N LYS A 58 2.69 -9.42 8.63
CA LYS A 58 3.57 -10.31 9.41
C LYS A 58 4.20 -11.40 8.55
N SER A 59 3.44 -11.95 7.60
CA SER A 59 3.92 -12.98 6.67
C SER A 59 4.85 -12.43 5.59
N GLY A 60 4.91 -11.10 5.40
CA GLY A 60 5.65 -10.48 4.30
C GLY A 60 5.03 -10.72 2.93
N GLU A 61 3.73 -11.07 2.88
CA GLU A 61 2.99 -11.40 1.66
C GLU A 61 2.60 -10.17 0.81
N TYR A 62 3.17 -9.00 1.11
CA TYR A 62 2.98 -7.81 0.28
C TYR A 62 4.05 -7.71 -0.79
N GLU A 63 3.59 -7.64 -2.02
CA GLU A 63 4.44 -7.30 -3.14
C GLU A 63 4.48 -5.79 -3.31
N LEU A 64 5.69 -5.23 -3.41
CA LEU A 64 5.86 -3.88 -3.93
C LEU A 64 5.42 -3.89 -5.38
N THR A 65 4.30 -3.23 -5.68
CA THR A 65 3.97 -2.98 -7.08
C THR A 65 5.00 -1.97 -7.59
N PRO A 66 5.80 -2.30 -8.63
CA PRO A 66 6.74 -1.34 -9.18
C PRO A 66 5.97 -0.09 -9.61
N LYS A 67 6.49 1.10 -9.30
CA LYS A 67 5.98 2.32 -9.93
C LYS A 67 6.10 2.10 -11.42
N SER A 68 4.99 2.16 -12.16
CA SER A 68 5.08 2.27 -13.61
C SER A 68 5.97 3.47 -13.90
N LEU A 69 7.06 3.24 -14.62
CA LEU A 69 7.93 4.28 -15.18
C LEU A 69 7.12 5.05 -16.23
N SER A 70 6.10 5.77 -15.80
CA SER A 70 5.50 6.85 -16.57
C SER A 70 6.16 8.13 -16.07
N GLU A 71 7.42 8.31 -16.46
CA GLU A 71 7.91 9.67 -16.64
C GLU A 71 6.96 10.32 -17.66
N PRO A 72 6.30 11.44 -17.33
CA PRO A 72 5.78 12.28 -18.39
C PRO A 72 7.00 12.84 -19.11
N THR A 73 7.38 12.23 -20.25
CA THR A 73 8.34 12.82 -21.17
C THR A 73 7.87 14.24 -21.47
N THR A 74 8.50 15.23 -20.86
CA THR A 74 8.30 16.63 -21.22
C THR A 74 8.72 16.73 -22.68
N ARG A 75 7.74 16.71 -23.58
CA ARG A 75 7.96 17.09 -24.97
C ARG A 75 8.27 18.58 -24.96
N THR A 76 9.55 18.93 -24.96
CA THR A 76 10.00 20.24 -25.38
C THR A 76 9.62 20.37 -26.85
N ILE A 77 8.58 21.16 -27.13
CA ILE A 77 8.20 21.51 -28.50
C ILE A 77 9.21 22.59 -28.96
N PRO A 78 9.85 22.43 -30.13
CA PRO A 78 10.77 23.42 -30.69
C PRO A 78 10.07 24.72 -31.09
#